data_AF-A0A524JDC0-F1
#
_entry.id   AF-A0A524JDC0-F1
#
_cell.length_a   1.000
_cell.length_b   1.000
_cell.length_c   1.000
_cell.angle_alpha   90.00
_cell.angle_beta   90.00
_cell.angle_gamma   90.00
#
_symmetry.space_group_name_H-M   'P 1'
#
loop_
_entity.id
_entity.type
_entity.pdbx_description
1 polymer ?
#
loop_
_entity_poly.entity_id
_entity_poly.type
_entity_poly.pdbx_seq_one_letter_code
_entity_poly.pdbx_strand_id
1 'polypeptide(L)'
;SWSRRAWVTLPAGFDGAVDTNGRVLPVQHHGDQVLAEVIIPSCGWTTLHKGEGQVLPSTLIVTDRILENELLRVVFNERGEISSLVDKQASQAELAAGLCNSFAMYKDVPTRFDAWDIDSMYEKLPVTLDALATFEVVAAGPLVGTIRISRQLHNSWMTQEVS
;
A
#
# COMPACT_ATOMS: atom_id res chain seq x y z
N SER A 1 14.56 -19.94 -7.90
CA SER A 1 13.63 -19.96 -6.75
C SER A 1 14.43 -19.75 -5.47
N TRP A 2 13.97 -18.90 -4.56
CA TRP A 2 14.69 -18.49 -3.34
C TRP A 2 13.75 -18.46 -2.13
N SER A 3 14.30 -18.51 -0.91
CA SER A 3 13.52 -18.28 0.30
C SER A 3 13.09 -16.82 0.36
N ARG A 4 11.85 -16.55 0.74
CA ARG A 4 11.30 -15.20 0.80
C ARG A 4 10.86 -14.84 2.20
N ARG A 5 11.11 -13.59 2.55
CA ARG A 5 10.50 -12.94 3.70
C ARG A 5 9.16 -12.36 3.25
N ALA A 6 8.10 -12.65 3.99
CA ALA A 6 6.76 -12.18 3.66
C ALA A 6 6.01 -11.83 4.95
N TRP A 7 5.11 -10.86 4.85
CA TRP A 7 4.12 -10.63 5.90
C TRP A 7 2.91 -11.53 5.64
N VAL A 8 2.45 -12.21 6.68
CA VAL A 8 1.25 -13.03 6.62
C VAL A 8 0.28 -12.57 7.69
N THR A 9 -1.01 -12.49 7.35
CA THR A 9 -2.07 -12.28 8.32
C THR A 9 -2.23 -13.54 9.17
N LEU A 10 -2.14 -13.39 10.48
CA LEU A 10 -2.38 -14.46 11.42
C LEU A 10 -3.89 -14.74 11.56
N PRO A 11 -4.30 -16.00 11.79
CA PRO A 11 -5.69 -16.35 12.02
C PRO A 11 -6.27 -15.66 13.26
N ALA A 12 -7.61 -15.54 13.31
CA ALA A 12 -8.30 -15.00 14.48
C ALA A 12 -7.89 -15.73 15.78
N GLY A 13 -7.62 -14.95 16.83
CA GLY A 13 -7.16 -15.47 18.12
C GLY A 13 -5.66 -15.74 18.21
N PHE A 14 -4.86 -15.41 17.20
CA PHE A 14 -3.40 -15.39 17.30
C PHE A 14 -2.93 -13.94 17.52
N ASP A 15 -2.43 -13.64 18.72
CA ASP A 15 -1.75 -12.38 19.02
C ASP A 15 -0.25 -12.42 18.67
N GLY A 16 0.24 -13.61 18.31
CA GLY A 16 1.63 -13.90 18.03
C GLY A 16 1.78 -15.29 17.39
N ALA A 17 2.97 -15.55 16.88
CA ALA A 17 3.29 -16.82 16.26
C ALA A 17 4.76 -17.19 16.47
N VAL A 18 5.02 -18.50 16.55
CA VAL A 18 6.35 -19.08 16.53
C VAL A 18 6.50 -20.02 15.32
N ASP A 19 7.72 -20.13 14.79
CA ASP A 19 8.01 -21.09 13.73
C ASP A 19 8.22 -22.52 14.28
N THR A 20 8.47 -23.48 13.38
CA THR A 20 8.71 -24.90 13.72
C THR A 20 9.96 -25.13 14.59
N ASN A 21 10.86 -24.16 14.69
CA ASN A 21 12.05 -24.22 15.53
C ASN A 21 11.85 -23.52 16.89
N GLY A 22 10.62 -23.05 17.17
CA GLY A 22 10.28 -22.32 18.38
C GLY A 22 10.76 -20.86 18.38
N ARG A 23 11.16 -20.32 17.22
CA ARG A 23 11.54 -18.91 17.12
C ARG A 23 10.29 -18.04 17.15
N VAL A 24 10.26 -17.08 18.09
CA VAL A 24 9.24 -16.03 18.15
C VAL A 24 9.35 -15.11 16.95
N LEU A 25 8.23 -14.86 16.28
CA LEU A 25 8.19 -14.06 15.07
C LEU A 25 7.89 -12.58 15.36
N PRO A 26 8.48 -11.64 14.59
CA PRO A 26 8.05 -10.26 14.60
C PRO A 26 6.58 -10.15 14.21
N VAL A 27 5.81 -9.42 15.01
CA VAL A 27 4.39 -9.15 14.74
C VAL A 27 4.04 -7.68 14.84
N GLN A 28 2.95 -7.32 14.16
CA GLN A 28 2.41 -5.97 14.18
C GLN A 28 0.89 -6.01 13.93
N HIS A 29 0.14 -5.11 14.57
CA HIS A 29 -1.25 -4.84 14.20
C HIS A 29 -1.37 -4.00 12.91
N HIS A 30 -2.30 -4.40 12.04
CA HIS A 30 -2.70 -3.68 10.83
C HIS A 30 -4.23 -3.67 10.80
N GLY A 31 -4.83 -2.54 11.20
CA GLY A 31 -6.25 -2.49 11.56
C GLY A 31 -6.59 -3.54 12.61
N ASP A 32 -7.61 -4.36 12.34
CA ASP A 32 -8.07 -5.44 13.23
C ASP A 32 -7.28 -6.75 13.09
N GLN A 33 -6.30 -6.80 12.18
CA GLN A 33 -5.51 -7.98 11.89
C GLN A 33 -4.13 -7.93 12.55
N VAL A 34 -3.54 -9.10 12.79
CA VAL A 34 -2.14 -9.22 13.22
C VAL A 34 -1.33 -9.77 12.05
N LEU A 35 -0.30 -9.05 11.65
CA LEU A 35 0.68 -9.48 10.67
C LEU A 35 1.88 -10.10 11.38
N ALA A 36 2.45 -11.16 10.80
CA ALA A 36 3.73 -11.73 11.21
C ALA A 36 4.72 -11.72 10.05
N GLU A 37 5.99 -11.39 10.31
CA GLU A 37 7.07 -11.56 9.35
C GLU A 37 7.60 -13.00 9.36
N VAL A 38 7.47 -13.69 8.22
CA VAL A 38 7.77 -15.11 8.08
C VAL A 38 8.78 -15.33 6.97
N ILE A 39 9.72 -16.25 7.19
CA ILE A 39 10.60 -16.77 6.14
C ILE A 39 9.98 -18.04 5.57
N ILE A 40 9.65 -18.00 4.29
CA ILE A 40 9.07 -19.11 3.53
C ILE A 40 10.18 -19.70 2.65
N PRO A 41 10.47 -21.01 2.72
CA PRO A 41 11.49 -21.63 1.90
C PRO A 41 11.12 -21.63 0.41
N SER A 42 12.14 -21.67 -0.45
CA SER A 42 11.98 -21.77 -1.91
C SER A 42 11.10 -22.97 -2.29
N CYS A 43 10.08 -22.74 -3.12
CA CYS A 43 9.14 -23.79 -3.56
C CYS A 43 8.60 -24.64 -2.41
N GLY A 44 8.42 -24.06 -1.23
CA GLY A 44 8.04 -24.79 -0.02
C GLY A 44 7.04 -24.04 0.83
N TRP A 45 6.85 -24.56 2.04
CA TRP A 45 5.93 -24.06 3.04
C TRP A 45 6.63 -24.09 4.41
N THR A 46 6.10 -23.34 5.36
CA THR A 46 6.48 -23.42 6.77
C THR A 46 5.20 -23.53 7.61
N THR A 47 5.34 -24.01 8.84
CA THR A 47 4.22 -24.09 9.78
C THR A 47 4.42 -23.07 10.88
N LEU A 48 3.34 -22.36 11.21
CA LEU A 48 3.29 -21.42 12.31
C LEU A 48 2.44 -22.02 13.43
N HIS A 49 2.91 -21.88 14.66
CA HIS A 49 2.17 -22.25 15.85
C HIS A 49 1.77 -21.00 16.61
N LYS A 50 0.60 -21.04 17.24
CA LYS A 50 0.17 -19.95 18.14
C LYS A 50 1.17 -19.83 19.27
N GLY A 51 1.60 -18.61 19.56
CA GLY A 51 2.53 -18.34 20.66
C GLY A 51 2.64 -16.84 20.92
N GLU A 52 3.68 -16.45 21.65
CA GLU A 52 4.02 -15.05 21.81
C GLU A 52 4.45 -14.45 20.47
N GLY A 53 4.31 -13.13 20.34
CA GLY A 53 4.78 -12.36 19.20
C GLY A 53 5.78 -11.31 19.67
N GLN A 54 6.80 -11.06 18.86
CA GLN A 54 7.80 -10.03 19.16
C GLN A 54 7.37 -8.71 18.51
N VAL A 55 7.09 -7.68 19.32
CA VAL A 55 6.91 -6.33 18.79
C VAL A 55 8.28 -5.66 18.66
N LEU A 56 8.59 -5.18 17.47
CA LEU A 56 9.85 -4.47 17.18
C LEU A 56 9.68 -2.95 17.35
N PRO A 57 10.76 -2.21 17.65
CA PRO A 57 10.74 -0.75 17.56
C PRO A 57 10.56 -0.30 16.10
N SER A 58 9.71 0.70 15.86
CA SER A 58 9.48 1.24 14.52
C SER A 58 10.49 2.32 14.15
N THR A 59 11.00 2.26 12.94
CA THR A 59 11.71 3.36 12.27
C THR A 59 10.89 4.00 11.15
N LEU A 60 9.67 3.49 10.90
CA LEU A 60 8.76 4.05 9.91
C LEU A 60 8.13 5.34 10.43
N ILE A 61 8.15 6.38 9.60
CA ILE A 61 7.42 7.61 9.85
C ILE A 61 6.15 7.56 9.01
N VAL A 62 5.00 7.60 9.69
CA VAL A 62 3.69 7.57 9.06
C VAL A 62 2.87 8.72 9.61
N THR A 63 2.44 9.61 8.72
CA THR A 63 1.43 10.63 9.02
C THR A 63 0.22 10.42 8.12
N ASP A 64 -0.77 11.30 8.20
CA ASP A 64 -1.89 11.33 7.27
C ASP A 64 -1.47 11.41 5.78
N ARG A 65 -0.33 12.03 5.47
CA ARG A 65 0.10 12.34 4.09
C ARG A 65 1.55 12.03 3.79
N ILE A 66 2.26 11.36 4.70
CA ILE A 66 3.67 11.00 4.54
C ILE A 66 3.86 9.55 4.93
N LEU A 67 4.52 8.79 4.05
CA LEU A 67 5.09 7.47 4.35
C LEU A 67 6.60 7.55 4.14
N GLU A 68 7.38 7.23 5.16
CA GLU A 68 8.84 7.30 5.08
C GLU A 68 9.51 6.16 5.83
N ASN A 69 10.55 5.60 5.21
CA ASN A 69 11.47 4.64 5.81
C ASN A 69 12.93 5.04 5.52
N GLU A 70 13.89 4.14 5.75
CA GLU A 70 15.31 4.43 5.52
C GLU A 70 15.69 4.58 4.04
N LEU A 71 14.82 4.13 3.13
CA LEU A 71 15.06 4.08 1.69
C LEU A 71 14.27 5.13 0.92
N LEU A 72 13.01 5.33 1.26
CA LEU A 72 12.07 6.15 0.50
C LEU A 72 11.28 7.10 1.40
N ARG A 73 10.92 8.25 0.84
CA ARG A 73 9.93 9.17 1.41
C ARG A 73 8.87 9.50 0.36
N VAL A 74 7.61 9.26 0.69
CA VAL A 74 6.44 9.49 -0.17
C VAL A 74 5.56 10.57 0.45
N VAL A 75 5.16 11.56 -0.33
CA VAL A 75 4.27 12.65 0.11
C VAL A 75 3.03 12.70 -0.78
N PHE A 76 1.85 12.78 -0.17
CA PHE A 76 0.56 12.87 -0.86
C PHE A 76 0.02 14.30 -0.88
N ASN A 77 -0.60 14.70 -2.00
CA ASN A 77 -1.33 15.96 -2.14
C ASN A 77 -2.75 15.86 -1.52
N GLU A 78 -3.55 16.93 -1.60
CA GLU A 78 -4.90 16.98 -1.00
C GLU A 78 -5.92 16.03 -1.66
N ARG A 79 -5.61 15.53 -2.86
CA ARG A 79 -6.42 14.57 -3.60
C ARG A 79 -5.90 13.12 -3.45
N GLY A 80 -4.90 12.90 -2.61
CA GLY A 80 -4.33 11.56 -2.38
C GLY A 80 -3.41 11.07 -3.50
N GLU A 81 -2.96 11.98 -4.35
CA GLU A 81 -1.98 11.72 -5.41
C GLU A 81 -0.57 11.90 -4.83
N ILE A 82 0.36 11.05 -5.20
CA ILE A 82 1.77 11.15 -4.80
C ILE A 82 2.36 12.38 -5.50
N SER A 83 2.71 13.39 -4.72
CA SER A 83 3.33 14.64 -5.21
C SER A 83 4.84 14.65 -5.13
N SER A 84 5.43 13.73 -4.36
CA SER A 84 6.88 13.56 -4.22
C SER A 84 7.19 12.13 -3.80
N LEU A 85 8.22 11.55 -4.42
CA LEU A 85 8.76 10.22 -4.14
C LEU A 85 10.28 10.31 -4.15
N VAL A 86 10.88 10.42 -2.97
CA VAL A 86 12.32 10.63 -2.80
C VAL A 86 13.02 9.32 -2.49
N ASP A 87 14.09 9.01 -3.24
CA ASP A 87 15.05 7.96 -2.94
C ASP A 87 16.20 8.48 -2.07
N LYS A 88 16.21 8.08 -0.80
CA LYS A 88 17.19 8.49 0.21
C LYS A 88 18.57 7.86 -0.01
N GLN A 89 18.65 6.75 -0.74
CA GLN A 89 19.92 6.10 -1.08
C GLN A 89 20.60 6.75 -2.28
N ALA A 90 19.82 7.31 -3.21
CA ALA A 90 20.31 8.01 -4.39
C ALA A 90 20.51 9.52 -4.17
N SER A 91 21.17 9.91 -3.08
CA SER A 91 21.39 11.33 -2.72
C SER A 91 20.10 12.15 -2.59
N GLN A 92 19.02 11.55 -2.10
CA GLN A 92 17.70 12.18 -2.00
C GLN A 92 17.14 12.60 -3.37
N ALA A 93 17.35 11.79 -4.41
CA ALA A 93 16.80 12.04 -5.73
C ALA A 93 15.27 11.98 -5.72
N GLU A 94 14.63 12.99 -6.32
CA GLU A 94 13.20 12.97 -6.62
C GLU A 94 12.96 12.03 -7.82
N LEU A 95 12.13 11.00 -7.62
CA LEU A 95 11.78 10.02 -8.64
C LEU A 95 10.52 10.40 -9.40
N ALA A 96 9.64 11.21 -8.81
CA ALA A 96 8.39 11.61 -9.45
C ALA A 96 8.62 12.81 -10.38
N ALA A 97 8.36 12.64 -11.68
CA ALA A 97 8.39 13.74 -12.66
C ALA A 97 7.12 14.63 -12.62
N GLY A 98 6.17 14.31 -11.76
CA GLY A 98 4.86 14.93 -11.62
C GLY A 98 4.00 14.14 -10.64
N LEU A 99 2.68 14.30 -10.71
CA LEU A 99 1.77 13.53 -9.86
C LEU A 99 1.79 12.04 -10.27
N CYS A 100 2.09 11.15 -9.33
CA CYS A 100 1.90 9.71 -9.51
C CYS A 100 0.52 9.29 -8.96
N ASN A 101 0.13 8.02 -9.19
CA ASN A 101 -1.21 7.47 -8.89
C ASN A 101 -2.40 8.39 -9.22
N SER A 102 -2.24 9.27 -10.21
CA SER A 102 -3.28 10.20 -10.65
C SER A 102 -4.23 9.48 -11.58
N PHE A 103 -5.46 9.26 -11.12
CA PHE A 103 -6.50 8.61 -11.90
C PHE A 103 -7.09 9.58 -12.91
N ALA A 104 -7.23 9.11 -14.15
CA ALA A 104 -7.95 9.80 -15.21
C ALA A 104 -9.18 8.98 -15.62
N MET A 105 -10.29 9.68 -15.89
CA MET A 105 -11.51 9.09 -16.41
C MET A 105 -11.88 9.83 -17.68
N TYR A 106 -12.35 9.10 -18.67
CA TYR A 106 -12.78 9.64 -19.95
C TYR A 106 -14.17 9.10 -20.27
N LYS A 107 -14.96 9.87 -21.03
CA LYS A 107 -16.26 9.40 -21.48
C LYS A 107 -16.08 8.31 -22.52
N ASP A 108 -16.77 7.20 -22.32
CA ASP A 108 -16.88 6.14 -23.31
C ASP A 108 -18.08 6.44 -24.23
N VAL A 109 -17.79 7.07 -25.37
CA VAL A 109 -18.79 7.42 -26.39
C VAL A 109 -18.36 6.77 -27.71
N PRO A 110 -18.78 5.52 -27.96
CA PRO A 110 -18.34 4.80 -29.15
C PRO A 110 -18.92 5.42 -30.43
N THR A 111 -18.10 5.69 -31.44
CA THR A 111 -18.59 5.97 -32.80
C THR A 111 -19.17 4.72 -33.47
N ARG A 112 -18.66 3.54 -33.14
CA ARG A 112 -19.18 2.22 -33.55
C ARG A 112 -19.17 1.26 -32.37
N PHE A 113 -20.22 0.46 -32.23
CA PHE A 113 -20.43 -0.42 -31.08
C PHE A 113 -19.64 -1.74 -31.19
N ASP A 114 -18.32 -1.66 -31.19
CA ASP A 114 -17.45 -2.83 -30.99
C ASP A 114 -16.72 -2.70 -29.64
N ALA A 115 -16.73 -3.77 -28.84
CA ALA A 115 -16.23 -3.76 -27.46
C ALA A 115 -14.69 -3.82 -27.36
N TRP A 116 -13.99 -3.81 -28.51
CA TRP A 116 -12.53 -3.92 -28.60
C TRP A 116 -11.84 -2.63 -29.05
N ASP A 117 -12.61 -1.61 -29.40
CA ASP A 117 -12.08 -0.34 -29.90
C ASP A 117 -12.13 0.74 -28.81
N ILE A 118 -11.03 1.49 -28.67
CA ILE A 118 -11.01 2.76 -27.95
C ILE A 118 -11.04 3.87 -28.99
N ASP A 119 -12.09 4.67 -28.99
CA ASP A 119 -12.25 5.76 -29.95
C ASP A 119 -11.15 6.82 -29.75
N SER A 120 -10.41 7.17 -30.80
CA SER A 120 -9.35 8.19 -30.75
C SER A 120 -9.76 9.55 -30.17
N MET A 121 -11.06 9.86 -30.13
CA MET A 121 -11.58 11.09 -29.53
C MET A 121 -11.60 11.05 -27.98
N TYR A 122 -11.42 9.89 -27.34
CA TYR A 122 -11.59 9.73 -25.90
C TYR A 122 -10.74 10.72 -25.09
N GLU A 123 -9.50 10.99 -25.53
CA GLU A 123 -8.57 11.93 -24.88
C GLU A 123 -9.15 13.35 -24.76
N LYS A 124 -10.06 13.72 -25.68
CA LYS A 124 -10.72 15.04 -25.69
C LYS A 124 -11.99 15.08 -24.84
N LEU A 125 -12.34 13.96 -24.20
CA LEU A 125 -13.54 13.81 -23.38
C LEU A 125 -13.20 13.43 -21.93
N PRO A 126 -12.31 14.15 -21.23
CA PRO A 126 -12.01 13.86 -19.84
C PRO A 126 -13.23 14.12 -18.95
N VAL A 127 -13.34 13.33 -17.89
CA VAL A 127 -14.25 13.54 -16.76
C VAL A 127 -13.44 14.14 -15.62
N THR A 128 -13.92 15.24 -15.06
CA THR A 128 -13.27 15.90 -13.92
C THR A 128 -13.28 15.01 -12.68
N LEU A 129 -12.13 14.88 -12.02
CA LEU A 129 -11.92 14.07 -10.81
C LEU A 129 -11.19 14.88 -9.73
N ASP A 130 -11.75 16.02 -9.34
CA ASP A 130 -11.16 17.04 -8.47
C ASP A 130 -11.50 16.90 -6.98
N ALA A 131 -12.31 15.91 -6.61
CA ALA A 131 -12.70 15.66 -5.22
C ALA A 131 -11.48 15.46 -4.31
N LEU A 132 -11.52 16.14 -3.16
CA LEU A 132 -10.51 16.02 -2.11
C LEU A 132 -10.55 14.63 -1.48
N ALA A 133 -9.39 14.17 -1.03
CA ALA A 133 -9.25 12.92 -0.32
C ALA A 133 -9.36 13.11 1.20
N THR A 134 -9.83 12.06 1.85
CA THR A 134 -9.70 11.84 3.28
C THR A 134 -8.58 10.85 3.52
N PHE A 135 -7.87 11.02 4.63
CA PHE A 135 -6.68 10.25 4.98
C PHE A 135 -6.86 9.64 6.37
N GLU A 136 -6.50 8.37 6.49
CA GLU A 136 -6.54 7.63 7.76
C GLU A 136 -5.26 6.80 7.87
N VAL A 137 -4.54 6.94 8.98
CA VAL A 137 -3.40 6.06 9.28
C VAL A 137 -3.95 4.73 9.79
N VAL A 138 -3.86 3.68 8.96
CA VAL A 138 -4.34 2.33 9.30
C VAL A 138 -3.29 1.57 10.11
N ALA A 139 -2.01 1.81 9.83
CA ALA A 139 -0.91 1.16 10.52
C ALA A 139 0.32 2.07 10.57
N ALA A 140 1.02 2.07 11.70
CA ALA A 140 2.26 2.82 11.90
C ALA A 140 3.23 2.00 12.78
N GLY A 141 3.48 0.76 12.39
CA GLY A 141 4.36 -0.14 13.13
C GLY A 141 5.65 -0.47 12.40
N PRO A 142 6.50 -1.32 12.98
CA PRO A 142 7.85 -1.58 12.50
C PRO A 142 7.94 -2.40 11.20
N LEU A 143 6.91 -3.20 10.89
CA LEU A 143 6.84 -4.02 9.70
C LEU A 143 6.24 -3.24 8.53
N VAL A 144 5.16 -2.50 8.78
CA VAL A 144 4.41 -1.80 7.73
C VAL A 144 3.80 -0.49 8.24
N GLY A 145 3.91 0.56 7.42
CA GLY A 145 3.16 1.80 7.57
C GLY A 145 2.10 1.85 6.49
N THR A 146 0.84 2.15 6.85
CA THR A 146 -0.27 2.16 5.89
C THR A 146 -1.12 3.40 6.07
N ILE A 147 -1.37 4.10 4.97
CA ILE A 147 -2.38 5.17 4.89
C ILE A 147 -3.51 4.69 3.99
N ARG A 148 -4.75 4.82 4.47
CA ARG A 148 -5.97 4.69 3.69
C ARG A 148 -6.40 6.04 3.17
N ILE A 149 -6.50 6.14 1.85
CA ILE A 149 -6.87 7.34 1.11
C ILE A 149 -8.23 7.07 0.47
N SER A 150 -9.24 7.88 0.81
CA SER A 150 -10.58 7.74 0.22
C SER A 150 -11.06 9.04 -0.41
N ARG A 151 -11.54 8.97 -1.66
CA ARG A 151 -12.12 10.12 -2.38
C ARG A 151 -13.18 9.68 -3.37
N GLN A 152 -13.97 10.63 -3.86
CA GLN A 152 -14.90 10.36 -4.95
C GLN A 152 -14.18 10.41 -6.30
N LEU A 153 -14.45 9.41 -7.13
CA LEU A 153 -14.18 9.43 -8.56
C LEU A 153 -15.52 9.56 -9.28
N HIS A 154 -15.82 10.77 -9.73
CA HIS A 154 -17.15 11.11 -10.26
C HIS A 154 -18.26 10.77 -9.23
N ASN A 155 -19.14 9.82 -9.54
CA ASN A 155 -20.26 9.43 -8.66
C ASN A 155 -19.96 8.20 -7.80
N SER A 156 -18.72 7.69 -7.81
CA SER A 156 -18.31 6.47 -7.09
C SER A 156 -17.26 6.78 -6.03
N TRP A 157 -17.23 5.99 -4.96
CA TRP A 157 -16.15 6.04 -3.98
C TRP A 157 -14.97 5.19 -4.43
N MET A 158 -13.78 5.70 -4.17
CA MET A 158 -12.52 4.98 -4.31
C MET A 158 -11.78 5.03 -2.98
N THR A 159 -11.23 3.89 -2.58
CA THR A 159 -10.37 3.74 -1.41
C THR A 159 -9.09 3.03 -1.85
N GLN A 160 -7.95 3.58 -1.47
CA GLN A 160 -6.62 2.99 -1.65
C GLN A 160 -5.95 2.84 -0.30
N GLU A 161 -5.32 1.70 -0.07
CA GLU A 161 -4.34 1.53 1.01
C GLU A 161 -2.95 1.50 0.39
N VAL A 162 -2.08 2.42 0.82
CA VAL A 162 -0.69 2.53 0.34
C VAL A 162 0.23 2.14 1.49
N SER A 163 1.23 1.30 1.22
CA SER A 163 2.16 0.73 2.22
C SER A 163 3.55 0.49 1.64
#